data_AF-A0A8H9GS83-F1
#
_entry.id   AF-A0A8H9GS83-F1
#
_cell.length_a   1.000
_cell.length_b   1.000
_cell.length_c   1.000
_cell.angle_alpha   90.00
_cell.angle_beta   90.00
_cell.angle_gamma   90.00
#
_symmetry.space_group_name_H-M   'P 1'
#
loop_
_entity.id
_entity.type
_entity.pdbx_description
1 polymer ?
#
loop_
_entity_poly.entity_id
_entity_poly.type
_entity_poly.pdbx_seq_one_letter_code
_entity_poly.pdbx_strand_id
1 'polypeptide(L)' 'MDDLARHLAQTARNLKLADQVPAEAEPEALMALARTVLEELVARGLLPDPAPEVGCWSAARSRLH' A
#
# COMPACT_ATOMS: atom_id res chain seq x y z
N MET A 1 18.36 -6.86 -1.07
CA MET A 1 17.14 -7.64 -0.76
C MET A 1 16.00 -6.64 -0.72
N ASP A 2 14.87 -6.92 -1.36
CA ASP A 2 13.78 -5.95 -1.52
C ASP A 2 13.10 -5.66 -0.17
N ASP A 3 13.23 -4.41 0.31
CA ASP A 3 12.67 -3.97 1.58
C ASP A 3 11.15 -4.10 1.64
N LEU A 4 10.47 -3.95 0.49
CA LEU A 4 9.03 -4.13 0.39
C LEU A 4 8.67 -5.60 0.63
N ALA A 5 9.35 -6.53 -0.04
CA ALA A 5 9.12 -7.96 0.14
C ALA A 5 9.32 -8.39 1.61
N ARG A 6 10.35 -7.84 2.27
CA ARG A 6 10.60 -8.07 3.70
C ARG A 6 9.47 -7.53 4.58
N HIS A 7 9.00 -6.31 4.30
CA HIS A 7 7.90 -5.69 5.03
C HIS A 7 6.60 -6.50 4.89
N LEU A 8 6.20 -6.83 3.65
CA LEU A 8 4.98 -7.58 3.38
C LEU A 8 5.01 -8.98 4.00
N ALA A 9 6.16 -9.67 3.95
CA ALA A 9 6.33 -10.96 4.61
C ALA A 9 6.18 -10.85 6.14
N GLN A 10 6.69 -9.78 6.75
CA GLN A 10 6.53 -9.56 8.18
C GLN A 10 5.07 -9.25 8.55
N THR A 11 4.38 -8.44 7.76
CA THR A 11 2.96 -8.12 7.95
C THR A 11 2.10 -9.39 7.85
N ALA A 12 2.34 -10.26 6.86
CA ALA A 12 1.65 -11.53 6.74
C ALA A 12 1.85 -12.45 7.96
N ARG A 13 3.07 -12.50 8.54
CA ARG A 13 3.33 -13.25 9.78
C ARG A 13 2.58 -12.66 10.97
N ASN A 14 2.57 -11.34 11.12
CA ASN A 14 1.85 -10.67 12.21
C ASN A 14 0.34 -10.93 12.15
N LEU A 15 -0.20 -11.05 10.94
CA LEU A 15 -1.60 -11.42 10.68
C LEU A 15 -1.86 -12.94 10.76
N LYS A 16 -0.84 -13.74 11.11
CA LYS A 16 -0.89 -15.22 11.17
C LYS A 16 -1.23 -15.91 9.84
N LEU A 17 -1.01 -15.22 8.71
CA LEU A 17 -1.33 -15.72 7.37
C LEU A 17 -0.21 -16.59 6.76
N ALA A 18 1.00 -16.55 7.31
CA ALA A 18 2.19 -17.14 6.69
C ALA A 18 2.10 -18.66 6.44
N ASP A 19 1.33 -19.37 7.27
CA ASP A 19 1.17 -20.83 7.20
C ASP A 19 -0.25 -21.24 6.75
N GLN A 20 -1.05 -20.30 6.26
CA GLN A 20 -2.41 -20.55 5.82
C GLN A 20 -2.51 -20.63 4.31
N VAL A 21 -3.40 -21.49 3.82
CA VAL A 21 -3.81 -21.45 2.42
C VAL A 21 -4.69 -20.19 2.25
N PRO A 22 -4.38 -19.28 1.30
CA PRO A 22 -5.14 -18.03 1.16
C PRO A 22 -6.65 -18.20 0.98
N ALA A 23 -7.10 -19.32 0.39
CA ALA A 23 -8.52 -19.61 0.20
C ALA A 23 -9.26 -19.98 1.50
N GLU A 24 -8.53 -20.37 2.53
CA GLU A 24 -9.06 -20.82 3.84
C GLU A 24 -8.81 -19.79 4.94
N ALA A 25 -8.04 -18.73 4.64
CA ALA A 25 -7.65 -17.74 5.61
C ALA A 25 -8.79 -16.79 5.99
N GLU A 26 -8.75 -16.30 7.22
CA GLU A 26 -9.74 -15.37 7.75
C GLU A 26 -9.87 -14.13 6.84
N PRO A 27 -11.08 -13.82 6.32
CA PRO A 27 -11.28 -12.76 5.33
C PRO A 27 -10.78 -11.39 5.80
N GLU A 28 -10.99 -11.06 7.07
CA GLU A 28 -10.56 -9.80 7.67
C GLU A 28 -9.03 -9.66 7.68
N ALA A 29 -8.30 -10.75 7.95
CA ALA A 29 -6.84 -10.76 7.93
C ALA A 29 -6.31 -10.60 6.49
N LEU A 30 -6.94 -11.27 5.51
CA LEU A 30 -6.62 -11.09 4.10
C LEU A 30 -6.88 -9.65 3.64
N MET A 31 -8.02 -9.07 4.02
CA MET A 31 -8.36 -7.68 3.72
C MET A 31 -7.35 -6.70 4.34
N ALA A 32 -6.86 -6.98 5.55
CA ALA A 32 -5.84 -6.16 6.19
C ALA A 32 -4.52 -6.19 5.40
N LEU A 33 -4.04 -7.37 5.00
CA LEU A 33 -2.83 -7.49 4.18
C LEU A 33 -3.01 -6.83 2.82
N ALA A 34 -4.16 -7.05 2.16
CA ALA A 34 -4.47 -6.46 0.86
C ALA A 34 -4.47 -4.93 0.90
N ARG A 35 -5.05 -4.35 1.97
CA ARG A 35 -5.02 -2.90 2.20
C ARG A 35 -3.58 -2.38 2.27
N THR A 36 -2.73 -2.99 3.09
CA THR A 36 -1.32 -2.59 3.21
C THR A 36 -0.58 -2.68 1.88
N VAL A 37 -0.79 -3.75 1.10
CA VAL A 37 -0.17 -3.88 -0.23
C VAL A 37 -0.62 -2.74 -1.14
N LEU A 38 -1.91 -2.44 -1.19
CA LEU A 38 -2.45 -1.36 -2.03
C LEU A 38 -1.89 0.01 -1.62
N GLU A 39 -1.82 0.29 -0.33
CA GLU A 39 -1.23 1.52 0.22
C GLU A 39 0.24 1.67 -0.19
N GLU A 40 1.05 0.61 -0.07
CA GLU A 40 2.45 0.61 -0.48
C GLU A 40 2.64 0.80 -1.99
N LEU A 41 1.78 0.17 -2.81
CA LEU A 41 1.82 0.35 -4.26
C LEU A 41 1.48 1.79 -4.67
N VAL A 42 0.52 2.41 -4.00
CA VAL A 42 0.18 3.83 -4.19
C VAL A 42 1.35 4.72 -3.75
N ALA A 43 1.92 4.50 -2.57
CA ALA A 43 3.03 5.30 -2.03
C ALA A 43 4.28 5.27 -2.93
N ARG A 44 4.47 4.19 -3.68
CA ARG A 44 5.59 4.01 -4.63
C ARG A 44 5.26 4.48 -6.04
N GLY A 45 4.04 4.99 -6.29
CA GLY A 45 3.58 5.46 -7.59
C GLY A 45 3.31 4.36 -8.62
N LEU A 46 3.16 3.11 -8.17
CA LEU A 46 2.87 1.96 -9.03
C LEU A 46 1.37 1.80 -9.28
N LEU A 47 0.54 2.35 -8.40
CA LEU A 47 -0.89 2.51 -8.58
C LEU A 47 -1.28 3.99 -8.41
N PRO A 48 -2.35 4.44 -9.09
CA PRO A 48 -2.87 5.77 -8.88
C PRO A 48 -3.40 5.91 -7.44
N ASP A 49 -3.12 7.05 -6.82
CA ASP A 49 -3.74 7.41 -5.55
C ASP A 49 -5.24 7.68 -5.79
N PRO A 50 -6.17 6.94 -5.15
CA PRO A 50 -7.60 7.16 -5.29
C PRO A 50 -8.07 8.46 -4.61
N ALA A 51 -7.30 8.99 -3.65
CA ALA A 51 -7.61 10.21 -2.92
C ALA A 51 -6.36 11.11 -2.87
N PRO A 52 -5.89 11.62 -4.03
CA PRO A 52 -4.64 12.35 -4.10
C PRO A 52 -4.72 13.61 -3.24
N GLU A 53 -3.91 13.66 -2.18
CA GLU A 53 -3.70 14.90 -1.45
C GLU A 53 -2.91 15.86 -2.35
N VAL A 54 -3.59 16.92 -2.83
CA VAL A 54 -2.94 17.98 -3.60
C VAL A 54 -2.06 18.79 -2.66
N GLY A 55 -0.83 18.34 -2.46
CA GLY A 55 0.18 19.07 -1.70
C GLY A 55 0.52 20.42 -2.35
N CYS A 56 0.81 21.43 -1.52
CA CYS A 56 1.14 22.83 -1.86
C CYS A 56 2.27 23.03 -2.89
N TRP A 57 2.96 21.96 -3.30
CA TRP A 57 3.91 21.95 -4.42
C TRP A 57 3.23 22.04 -5.79
N SER A 58 1.90 21.95 -5.83
CA SER A 58 1.05 22.13 -7.02
C SER A 58 0.64 23.59 -7.24
N ALA A 59 1.38 24.58 -6.71
CA ALA A 59 1.07 25.97 -6.95
C ALA A 59 1.27 26.27 -8.45
N ALA A 60 0.18 26.66 -9.13
CA ALA A 60 0.25 27.10 -10.51
C ALA A 60 1.35 28.17 -10.64
N ARG A 61 2.26 28.03 -11.63
CA ARG A 61 3.24 29.08 -11.93
C ARG A 61 2.47 30.39 -12.10
N SER A 62 2.73 31.34 -11.19
CA SER A 62 2.09 32.65 -11.18
C SER A 62 2.19 33.25 -12.58
N ARG A 63 1.03 33.52 -13.21
CA ARG A 63 0.96 34.24 -14.48
C ARG A 63 1.23 35.72 -14.21
N LEU A 64 2.48 36.08 -13.96
CA LEU A 64 2.96 37.43 -14.19
C LEU A 64 3.75 37.39 -15.50
N HIS A 65 3.02 37.64 -16.58
CA HIS A 65 3.55 38.12 -17.86
C HIS A 65 3.34 39.63 -17.90
#